data_AF-A0A085W790-F1
#
_entry.id   AF-A0A085W790-F1
#
_cell.length_a   1.000
_cell.length_b   1.000
_cell.length_c   1.000
_cell.angle_alpha   90.00
_cell.angle_beta   90.00
_cell.angle_gamma   90.00
#
_symmetry.space_group_name_H-M   'P 1'
#
loop_
_entity.id
_entity.type
_entity.pdbx_description
1 polymer ?
#
loop_
_entity_poly.entity_id
_entity_poly.type
_entity_poly.pdbx_seq_one_letter_code
_entity_poly.pdbx_strand_id
1 'polypeptide(L)'
;MKDAGRALLVWLLVALASLTVVGCSSGAHSATSRPGEASQLGAASQPIYLAQLSCLDTESCCILRDPLTAANRCMVSPARITEVLNGVKTVYGTTNARAVTLKDEAQEKEDTRFAEAAEAEGEAAPEPPNCQGQNHHVISRPIAKVLEEHRTLSGLYEPRDERYVAKAKDKESHCGYQKWHRDVDLEVIRWLRARESATQKEFEAFLREIYNRKDMLERFPNGFGPVS
;
A
#
# COMPACT_ATOMS: atom_id res chain seq x y z
N MET A 1 38.50 -28.46 -41.33
CA MET A 1 37.28 -28.09 -42.09
C MET A 1 36.25 -27.57 -41.11
N LYS A 2 35.85 -26.29 -41.23
CA LYS A 2 34.65 -25.65 -40.65
C LYS A 2 34.58 -25.59 -39.11
N ASP A 3 34.35 -24.49 -38.41
CA ASP A 3 34.10 -23.09 -38.76
C ASP A 3 34.57 -22.25 -37.57
N ALA A 4 35.22 -21.14 -37.89
CA ALA A 4 35.45 -20.02 -37.00
C ALA A 4 34.31 -19.02 -37.17
N GLY A 5 33.94 -18.31 -36.09
CA GLY A 5 33.35 -16.98 -36.22
C GLY A 5 31.99 -16.81 -35.57
N ARG A 6 31.96 -16.07 -34.45
CA ARG A 6 31.28 -14.78 -34.32
C ARG A 6 31.29 -14.32 -32.86
N ALA A 7 32.24 -13.45 -32.53
CA ALA A 7 32.12 -12.50 -31.44
C ALA A 7 32.79 -11.17 -31.87
N LEU A 8 32.26 -10.61 -32.96
CA LEU A 8 32.12 -9.17 -33.16
C LEU A 8 31.04 -8.71 -32.16
N LEU A 9 30.99 -7.51 -31.58
CA LEU A 9 31.68 -6.26 -31.80
C LEU A 9 31.24 -5.35 -30.61
N VAL A 10 32.21 -4.79 -29.89
CA VAL A 10 32.38 -3.37 -29.54
C VAL A 10 31.14 -2.49 -29.18
N TRP A 11 31.32 -1.74 -28.09
CA TRP A 11 31.05 -0.28 -27.88
C TRP A 11 30.31 -0.03 -26.56
N LEU A 12 30.95 0.53 -25.52
CA LEU A 12 31.38 1.92 -25.29
C LEU A 12 30.26 2.84 -24.73
N LEU A 13 30.63 3.56 -23.66
CA LEU A 13 30.13 4.88 -23.23
C LEU A 13 28.70 4.97 -22.67
N VAL A 14 28.59 5.30 -21.37
CA VAL A 14 28.20 6.67 -20.95
C VAL A 14 29.02 7.06 -19.73
N ALA A 15 29.67 8.21 -19.86
CA ALA A 15 30.45 8.88 -18.84
C ALA A 15 29.61 9.95 -18.12
N LEU A 16 30.10 10.36 -16.95
CA LEU A 16 30.11 11.74 -16.42
C LEU A 16 28.78 12.52 -16.36
N ALA A 17 28.32 12.77 -15.13
CA ALA A 17 27.97 14.14 -14.71
C ALA A 17 27.92 14.24 -13.18
N SER A 18 29.01 14.71 -12.60
CA SER A 18 29.02 15.33 -11.28
C SER A 18 28.40 16.73 -11.39
N LEU A 19 27.37 17.03 -10.61
CA LEU A 19 27.05 18.41 -10.25
C LEU A 19 26.91 18.52 -8.74
N THR A 20 27.97 19.03 -8.13
CA THR A 20 27.97 19.68 -6.82
C THR A 20 27.27 21.04 -6.96
N VAL A 21 26.24 21.30 -6.16
CA VAL A 21 25.73 22.66 -5.93
C VAL A 21 26.13 23.07 -4.52
N VAL A 22 27.13 23.94 -4.45
CA VAL A 22 27.48 24.76 -3.28
C VAL A 22 26.44 25.88 -3.18
N GLY A 23 26.00 26.15 -1.95
CA GLY A 23 24.83 26.98 -1.66
C GLY A 23 25.04 28.48 -1.61
N CYS A 24 24.00 29.17 -1.15
CA CYS A 24 24.06 30.48 -0.51
C CYS A 24 23.07 30.53 0.65
N SER A 25 23.57 31.05 1.76
CA SER A 25 22.90 31.34 3.02
C SER A 25 22.20 32.71 2.98
N SER A 26 21.05 32.83 3.66
CA SER A 26 20.42 34.02 4.26
C SER A 26 19.02 33.58 4.70
N GLY A 27 18.45 33.86 5.86
CA GLY A 27 18.76 34.74 6.97
C GLY A 27 17.57 34.61 7.93
N ALA A 28 17.81 34.81 9.22
CA ALA A 28 16.83 34.67 10.29
C ALA A 28 15.67 35.67 10.18
N HIS A 29 14.46 35.23 10.51
CA HIS A 29 13.51 36.05 11.26
C HIS A 29 12.70 35.16 12.22
N SER A 30 12.97 35.35 13.50
CA SER A 30 12.11 34.94 14.61
C SER A 30 10.81 35.75 14.56
N ALA A 31 9.67 35.05 14.59
CA ALA A 31 8.41 35.64 15.03
C ALA A 31 7.65 34.61 15.86
N THR A 32 7.73 34.82 17.16
CA THR A 32 6.94 34.20 18.22
C THR A 32 5.45 34.46 17.95
N SER A 33 4.62 33.42 17.90
CA SER A 33 3.19 33.48 18.21
C SER A 33 2.65 32.08 18.51
N ARG A 34 2.27 31.87 19.76
CA ARG A 34 1.37 30.81 20.27
C ARG A 34 0.12 31.54 20.81
N PRO A 35 -0.98 30.85 21.13
CA PRO A 35 -1.73 29.86 20.36
C PRO A 35 -3.19 30.35 20.20
N GLY A 36 -3.86 29.97 19.11
CA GLY A 36 -5.28 30.27 18.91
C GLY A 36 -6.01 29.04 18.43
N GLU A 37 -6.98 28.61 19.23
CA GLU A 37 -7.97 27.57 18.95
C GLU A 37 -8.49 27.60 17.50
N ALA A 38 -8.43 26.45 16.84
CA ALA A 38 -9.42 26.08 15.84
C ALA A 38 -9.68 24.59 15.98
N SER A 39 -10.76 24.32 16.72
CA SER A 39 -11.41 23.04 16.89
C SER A 39 -11.53 22.25 15.58
N GLN A 40 -11.33 20.95 15.71
CA GLN A 40 -12.16 19.91 15.11
C GLN A 40 -13.45 20.45 14.46
N LEU A 41 -13.46 20.48 13.13
CA LEU A 41 -14.69 20.44 12.36
C LEU A 41 -14.53 19.30 11.34
N GLY A 42 -15.39 18.31 11.54
CA GLY A 42 -15.31 17.01 10.91
C GLY A 42 -15.41 17.04 9.39
N ALA A 43 -14.94 15.94 8.82
CA ALA A 43 -15.02 15.53 7.43
C ALA A 43 -16.48 15.34 6.95
N ALA A 44 -17.26 16.42 6.89
CA ALA A 44 -18.63 16.43 6.39
C ALA A 44 -18.84 17.43 5.22
N SER A 45 -17.78 18.04 4.67
CA SER A 45 -17.90 19.10 3.66
C SER A 45 -17.68 18.64 2.20
N GLN A 46 -17.29 17.38 1.96
CA GLN A 46 -16.94 16.93 0.61
C GLN A 46 -18.09 16.69 -0.39
N PRO A 47 -19.36 16.40 -0.03
CA PRO A 47 -20.37 16.16 -1.07
C PRO A 47 -20.86 17.44 -1.77
N ILE A 48 -20.56 18.64 -1.22
CA ILE A 48 -21.01 19.92 -1.80
C ILE A 48 -20.07 20.41 -2.91
N TYR A 49 -18.78 20.12 -2.83
CA TYR A 49 -17.79 20.69 -3.76
C TYR A 49 -17.75 20.02 -5.14
N LEU A 50 -18.02 18.71 -5.23
CA LEU A 50 -17.98 18.00 -6.52
C LEU A 50 -19.22 18.26 -7.41
N ALA A 51 -20.32 18.75 -6.85
CA ALA A 51 -21.51 19.14 -7.61
C ALA A 51 -21.38 20.53 -8.29
N GLN A 52 -20.31 21.28 -8.00
CA GLN A 52 -20.16 22.66 -8.48
C GLN A 52 -19.55 22.78 -9.89
N LEU A 53 -18.99 21.70 -10.46
CA LEU A 53 -18.19 21.80 -11.69
C LEU A 53 -18.91 21.49 -13.02
N SER A 54 -20.16 21.04 -13.01
CA SER A 54 -20.89 20.66 -14.25
C SER A 54 -22.22 21.38 -14.44
N CYS A 55 -22.52 22.38 -13.63
CA CYS A 55 -23.86 22.91 -13.49
C CYS A 55 -24.06 24.18 -14.34
N LEU A 56 -24.34 24.00 -15.64
CA LEU A 56 -24.77 25.07 -16.55
C LEU A 56 -26.28 25.35 -16.31
N ASP A 57 -26.61 26.43 -15.62
CA ASP A 57 -27.91 27.13 -15.58
C ASP A 57 -29.20 26.29 -15.51
N THR A 58 -29.25 25.28 -14.65
CA THR A 58 -30.51 24.56 -14.34
C THR A 58 -31.05 24.86 -12.95
N GLU A 59 -32.36 24.73 -12.78
CA GLU A 59 -33.08 24.77 -11.48
C GLU A 59 -32.38 23.91 -10.42
N SER A 60 -31.96 22.71 -10.80
CA SER A 60 -31.25 21.76 -9.92
C SER A 60 -29.93 22.33 -9.39
N CYS A 61 -29.21 23.12 -10.17
CA CYS A 61 -27.96 23.76 -9.74
C CYS A 61 -28.23 24.86 -8.70
N CYS A 62 -29.30 25.62 -8.88
CA CYS A 62 -29.72 26.63 -7.91
C CYS A 62 -30.07 25.96 -6.56
N ILE A 63 -30.78 24.83 -6.60
CA ILE A 63 -31.09 24.02 -5.40
C ILE A 63 -29.82 23.50 -4.73
N LEU A 64 -28.88 22.94 -5.48
CA LEU A 64 -27.66 22.35 -4.92
C LEU A 64 -26.70 23.37 -4.31
N ARG A 65 -26.71 24.62 -4.81
CA ARG A 65 -25.81 25.67 -4.32
C ARG A 65 -26.22 26.19 -2.95
N ASP A 66 -27.51 26.43 -2.73
CA ASP A 66 -28.04 26.93 -1.46
C ASP A 66 -29.39 26.26 -1.10
N PRO A 67 -29.40 24.98 -0.68
CA PRO A 67 -30.62 24.20 -0.49
C PRO A 67 -31.61 24.83 0.51
N LEU A 68 -31.07 25.46 1.56
CA LEU A 68 -31.85 26.07 2.64
C LEU A 68 -32.61 27.33 2.21
N THR A 69 -32.14 28.01 1.16
CA THR A 69 -32.79 29.24 0.65
C THR A 69 -33.39 29.05 -0.75
N ALA A 70 -33.26 27.85 -1.33
CA ALA A 70 -33.66 27.53 -2.69
C ALA A 70 -35.15 27.80 -2.95
N ALA A 71 -36.03 27.60 -1.97
CA ALA A 71 -37.46 27.86 -2.12
C ALA A 71 -37.74 29.32 -2.53
N ASN A 72 -37.03 30.27 -1.90
CA ASN A 72 -37.19 31.70 -2.18
C ASN A 72 -36.30 32.16 -3.33
N ARG A 73 -35.07 31.63 -3.42
CA ARG A 73 -34.04 32.06 -4.38
C ARG A 73 -34.26 31.50 -5.78
N CYS A 74 -34.73 30.25 -5.86
CA CYS A 74 -34.92 29.50 -7.10
C CYS A 74 -36.40 29.36 -7.46
N MET A 75 -37.31 29.89 -6.64
CA MET A 75 -38.78 29.80 -6.84
C MET A 75 -39.30 28.36 -7.01
N VAL A 76 -38.70 27.41 -6.29
CA VAL A 76 -39.05 25.98 -6.35
C VAL A 76 -39.81 25.53 -5.10
N SER A 77 -40.65 24.51 -5.26
CA SER A 77 -41.38 23.95 -4.12
C SER A 77 -40.45 23.17 -3.17
N PRO A 78 -40.78 23.08 -1.88
CA PRO A 78 -40.06 22.23 -0.93
C PRO A 78 -39.97 20.76 -1.38
N ALA A 79 -41.04 20.24 -1.99
CA ALA A 79 -41.06 18.88 -2.52
C ALA A 79 -40.01 18.69 -3.63
N ARG A 80 -39.85 19.68 -4.52
CA ARG A 80 -38.85 19.65 -5.59
C ARG A 80 -37.42 19.71 -5.06
N ILE A 81 -37.19 20.52 -4.00
CA ILE A 81 -35.90 20.57 -3.31
C ILE A 81 -35.53 19.19 -2.75
N THR A 82 -36.46 18.54 -2.05
CA THR A 82 -36.24 17.20 -1.48
C THR A 82 -35.96 16.15 -2.56
N GLU A 83 -36.68 16.19 -3.68
CA GLU A 83 -36.47 15.29 -4.81
C GLU A 83 -35.04 15.40 -5.37
N VAL A 84 -34.57 16.63 -5.63
CA VAL A 84 -33.21 16.88 -6.16
C VAL A 84 -32.14 16.42 -5.19
N LEU A 85 -32.29 16.72 -3.89
CA LEU A 85 -31.32 16.30 -2.86
C LEU A 85 -31.27 14.78 -2.70
N ASN A 86 -32.42 14.10 -2.76
CA ASN A 86 -32.49 12.63 -2.71
C ASN A 86 -31.86 11.99 -3.95
N GLY A 87 -32.06 12.59 -5.13
CA GLY A 87 -31.40 12.17 -6.37
C GLY A 87 -29.89 12.22 -6.25
N VAL A 88 -29.33 13.35 -5.78
CA VAL A 88 -27.87 13.49 -5.58
C VAL A 88 -27.34 12.53 -4.53
N LYS A 89 -28.05 12.34 -3.41
CA LYS A 89 -27.66 11.37 -2.39
C LYS A 89 -27.59 9.95 -2.95
N THR A 90 -28.53 9.58 -3.82
CA THR A 90 -28.57 8.26 -4.45
C THR A 90 -27.42 8.08 -5.45
N VAL A 91 -27.18 9.09 -6.30
CA VAL A 91 -26.05 9.07 -7.24
C VAL A 91 -24.72 8.99 -6.49
N TYR A 92 -24.52 9.81 -5.46
CA TYR A 92 -23.31 9.77 -4.64
C TYR A 92 -23.14 8.42 -3.92
N GLY A 93 -24.21 7.85 -3.37
CA GLY A 93 -24.17 6.54 -2.73
C GLY A 93 -23.79 5.43 -3.72
N THR A 94 -24.36 5.45 -4.93
CA THR A 94 -24.05 4.45 -5.97
C THR A 94 -22.65 4.61 -6.57
N THR A 95 -22.17 5.85 -6.77
CA THR A 95 -20.81 6.10 -7.25
C THR A 95 -19.76 5.70 -6.22
N ASN A 96 -19.99 5.98 -4.93
CA ASN A 96 -19.09 5.52 -3.87
C ASN A 96 -19.07 4.00 -3.76
N ALA A 97 -20.25 3.35 -3.78
CA ALA A 97 -20.31 1.89 -3.77
C ALA A 97 -19.54 1.29 -4.95
N ARG A 98 -19.71 1.84 -6.16
CA ARG A 98 -18.97 1.41 -7.35
C ARG A 98 -17.47 1.68 -7.23
N ALA A 99 -17.06 2.81 -6.65
CA ALA A 99 -15.65 3.10 -6.42
C ALA A 99 -15.00 2.13 -5.43
N VAL A 100 -15.73 1.72 -4.38
CA VAL A 100 -15.30 0.66 -3.46
C VAL A 100 -15.16 -0.67 -4.20
N THR A 101 -16.17 -1.09 -4.96
CA THR A 101 -16.10 -2.33 -5.75
C THR A 101 -14.93 -2.33 -6.72
N LEU A 102 -14.69 -1.23 -7.44
CA LEU A 102 -13.55 -1.12 -8.36
C LEU A 102 -12.20 -1.19 -7.63
N LYS A 103 -12.12 -0.66 -6.41
CA LYS A 103 -10.91 -0.75 -5.58
C LYS A 103 -10.68 -2.19 -5.11
N ASP A 104 -11.73 -2.87 -4.68
CA ASP A 104 -11.67 -4.27 -4.24
C ASP A 104 -11.29 -5.21 -5.41
N GLU A 105 -11.90 -5.02 -6.58
CA GLU A 105 -11.57 -5.77 -7.81
C GLU A 105 -10.13 -5.51 -8.30
N ALA A 106 -9.65 -4.27 -8.16
CA ALA A 106 -8.26 -3.93 -8.48
C ALA A 106 -7.30 -4.59 -7.50
N GLN A 107 -7.62 -4.60 -6.21
CA GLN A 107 -6.84 -5.26 -5.17
C GLN A 107 -6.78 -6.77 -5.38
N GLU A 108 -7.90 -7.41 -5.73
CA GLU A 108 -7.97 -8.85 -5.98
C GLU A 108 -7.14 -9.26 -7.20
N LYS A 109 -7.18 -8.47 -8.28
CA LYS A 109 -6.32 -8.70 -9.46
C LYS A 109 -4.84 -8.54 -9.14
N GLU A 110 -4.50 -7.56 -8.32
CA GLU A 110 -3.12 -7.36 -7.88
C GLU A 110 -2.64 -8.50 -6.98
N ASP A 111 -3.47 -8.96 -6.04
CA ASP A 111 -3.21 -10.11 -5.17
C ASP A 111 -3.02 -11.39 -5.98
N THR A 112 -3.84 -11.60 -7.02
CA THR A 112 -3.73 -12.76 -7.92
C THR A 112 -2.42 -12.72 -8.72
N ARG A 113 -2.13 -11.58 -9.36
CA ARG A 113 -0.89 -11.38 -10.11
C ARG A 113 0.34 -11.55 -9.22
N PHE A 114 0.23 -11.14 -7.96
CA PHE A 114 1.29 -11.30 -6.99
C PHE A 114 1.48 -12.76 -6.57
N ALA A 115 0.40 -13.50 -6.32
CA ALA A 115 0.48 -14.93 -6.05
C ALA A 115 1.16 -15.68 -7.21
N GLU A 116 0.77 -15.37 -8.45
CA GLU A 116 1.41 -15.93 -9.66
C GLU A 116 2.90 -15.54 -9.77
N ALA A 117 3.25 -14.29 -9.48
CA ALA A 117 4.65 -13.84 -9.50
C ALA A 117 5.49 -14.49 -8.40
N ALA A 118 4.93 -14.68 -7.21
CA ALA A 118 5.59 -15.36 -6.10
C ALA A 118 5.82 -16.85 -6.42
N GLU A 119 4.90 -17.50 -7.11
CA GLU A 119 5.09 -18.86 -7.62
C GLU A 119 6.24 -18.93 -8.64
N ALA A 120 6.28 -18.02 -9.60
CA ALA A 120 7.35 -17.97 -10.59
C ALA A 120 8.74 -17.68 -9.98
N GLU A 121 8.82 -16.83 -8.95
CA GLU A 121 10.09 -16.57 -8.24
C GLU A 121 10.51 -17.70 -7.29
N GLY A 122 9.55 -18.44 -6.72
CA GLY A 122 9.80 -19.60 -5.86
C GLY A 122 10.41 -20.79 -6.61
N GLU A 123 10.05 -20.98 -7.88
CA GLU A 123 10.57 -22.06 -8.74
C GLU A 123 11.99 -21.80 -9.26
N ALA A 124 12.43 -20.53 -9.31
CA ALA A 124 13.70 -20.16 -9.94
C ALA A 124 14.95 -20.44 -9.09
N ALA A 125 14.80 -20.83 -7.82
CA ALA A 125 15.93 -21.16 -6.94
C ALA A 125 15.98 -22.69 -6.71
N PRO A 126 17.04 -23.40 -7.14
CA PRO A 126 17.15 -24.83 -6.89
C PRO A 126 17.16 -25.09 -5.38
N GLU A 127 16.23 -25.92 -4.92
CA GLU A 127 16.12 -26.25 -3.50
C GLU A 127 17.44 -26.89 -3.01
N PRO A 128 18.02 -26.41 -1.90
CA PRO A 128 19.19 -27.05 -1.34
C PRO A 128 18.85 -28.51 -0.94
N PRO A 129 19.69 -29.50 -1.24
CA PRO A 129 19.39 -30.93 -1.06
C PRO A 129 19.14 -31.37 0.40
N ASN A 130 19.31 -30.48 1.38
CA ASN A 130 19.05 -30.72 2.80
C ASN A 130 18.36 -29.51 3.46
N CYS A 131 17.02 -29.54 3.55
CA CYS A 131 16.18 -28.45 4.08
C CYS A 131 15.86 -28.56 5.58
N GLN A 132 16.48 -29.47 6.33
CA GLN A 132 16.19 -29.63 7.76
C GLN A 132 16.82 -28.49 8.58
N GLY A 133 16.01 -27.83 9.41
CA GLY A 133 16.49 -26.83 10.37
C GLY A 133 17.11 -25.59 9.73
N GLN A 134 16.69 -25.21 8.53
CA GLN A 134 17.18 -23.99 7.89
C GLN A 134 16.57 -22.72 8.52
N ASN A 135 17.26 -21.61 8.25
CA ASN A 135 16.83 -20.27 8.64
C ASN A 135 15.73 -19.81 7.68
N HIS A 136 14.51 -19.68 8.19
CA HIS A 136 13.39 -19.12 7.45
C HIS A 136 13.43 -17.60 7.57
N HIS A 137 13.54 -16.91 6.44
CA HIS A 137 13.49 -15.46 6.41
C HIS A 137 12.04 -15.00 6.38
N VAL A 138 11.62 -14.28 7.41
CA VAL A 138 10.24 -13.76 7.55
C VAL A 138 9.93 -12.68 6.53
N ILE A 139 10.94 -11.86 6.19
CA ILE A 139 10.83 -10.85 5.14
C ILE A 139 11.28 -11.47 3.83
N SER A 140 10.33 -12.03 3.11
CA SER A 140 10.54 -12.60 1.77
C SER A 140 10.82 -11.50 0.74
N ARG A 141 11.37 -11.86 -0.43
CA ARG A 141 11.57 -10.91 -1.55
C ARG A 141 10.27 -10.19 -1.92
N PRO A 142 9.12 -10.90 -2.01
CA PRO A 142 7.88 -10.25 -2.39
C PRO A 142 7.36 -9.26 -1.33
N ILE A 143 7.54 -9.53 -0.03
CA ILE A 143 7.26 -8.56 1.05
C ILE A 143 8.20 -7.35 0.96
N ALA A 144 9.50 -7.59 0.76
CA ALA A 144 10.50 -6.52 0.67
C ALA A 144 10.19 -5.53 -0.46
N LYS A 145 9.73 -6.02 -1.61
CA LYS A 145 9.30 -5.17 -2.73
C LYS A 145 8.16 -4.21 -2.37
N VAL A 146 7.18 -4.68 -1.59
CA VAL A 146 6.07 -3.81 -1.13
C VAL A 146 6.56 -2.83 -0.06
N LEU A 147 7.51 -3.22 0.78
CA LEU A 147 8.14 -2.34 1.77
C LEU A 147 8.95 -1.20 1.11
N GLU A 148 9.63 -1.46 -0.02
CA GLU A 148 10.36 -0.44 -0.79
C GLU A 148 9.45 0.70 -1.26
N GLU A 149 8.19 0.41 -1.57
CA GLU A 149 7.20 1.40 -2.02
C GLU A 149 6.40 2.01 -0.85
N HIS A 150 6.56 1.48 0.37
CA HIS A 150 5.77 1.89 1.52
C HIS A 150 6.20 3.25 2.08
N ARG A 151 5.25 4.17 2.21
CA ARG A 151 5.49 5.59 2.57
C ARG A 151 6.36 5.81 3.80
N THR A 152 6.21 4.97 4.83
CA THR A 152 6.91 5.10 6.12
C THR A 152 7.93 4.00 6.40
N LEU A 153 7.94 2.93 5.61
CA LEU A 153 8.77 1.72 5.88
C LEU A 153 9.85 1.50 4.82
N SER A 154 9.83 2.27 3.72
CA SER A 154 10.85 2.27 2.68
C SER A 154 12.25 2.47 3.26
N GLY A 155 13.18 1.57 2.89
CA GLY A 155 14.58 1.61 3.29
C GLY A 155 14.88 1.10 4.70
N LEU A 156 13.89 0.59 5.43
CA LEU A 156 14.09 0.05 6.80
C LEU A 156 14.38 -1.45 6.83
N TYR A 157 14.07 -2.17 5.76
CA TYR A 157 14.16 -3.64 5.67
C TYR A 157 14.81 -4.07 4.37
N GLU A 158 15.52 -5.19 4.42
CA GLU A 158 16.12 -5.80 3.24
C GLU A 158 15.41 -7.12 2.88
N PRO A 159 15.44 -7.54 1.60
CA PRO A 159 15.02 -8.89 1.23
C PRO A 159 15.85 -9.91 2.01
N ARG A 160 15.17 -10.87 2.67
CA ARG A 160 15.82 -11.90 3.49
C ARG A 160 16.64 -11.32 4.65
N ASP A 161 16.18 -10.22 5.24
CA ASP A 161 16.82 -9.57 6.38
C ASP A 161 17.17 -10.56 7.51
N GLU A 162 18.45 -10.63 7.88
CA GLU A 162 18.97 -11.57 8.87
C GLU A 162 18.44 -11.30 10.29
N ARG A 163 17.95 -10.08 10.56
CA ARG A 163 17.32 -9.74 11.85
C ARG A 163 15.99 -10.46 12.06
N TYR A 164 15.34 -10.89 10.97
CA TYR A 164 14.00 -11.46 10.96
C TYR A 164 14.03 -12.91 10.45
N VAL A 165 14.76 -13.75 11.19
CA VAL A 165 14.93 -15.17 10.88
C VAL A 165 14.23 -16.04 11.92
N ALA A 166 13.44 -17.00 11.46
CA ALA A 166 12.84 -18.06 12.26
C ALA A 166 13.60 -19.38 12.07
N LYS A 167 13.67 -20.19 13.13
CA LYS A 167 14.29 -21.53 13.05
C LYS A 167 13.22 -22.59 12.82
N ALA A 168 13.27 -23.24 11.66
CA ALA A 168 12.35 -24.33 11.35
C ALA A 168 12.57 -25.54 12.28
N LYS A 169 11.47 -26.14 12.73
CA LYS A 169 11.48 -27.35 13.56
C LYS A 169 12.02 -28.57 12.82
N ASP A 170 11.57 -28.78 11.59
CA ASP A 170 11.89 -29.95 10.78
C ASP A 170 11.89 -29.62 9.27
N LYS A 171 12.02 -30.66 8.42
CA LYS A 171 12.00 -30.52 6.96
C LYS A 171 10.67 -29.98 6.47
N GLU A 172 9.54 -30.40 7.03
CA GLU A 172 8.21 -29.98 6.56
C GLU A 172 7.96 -28.50 6.85
N SER A 173 8.55 -27.98 7.93
CA SER A 173 8.52 -26.55 8.28
C SER A 173 9.29 -25.64 7.30
N HIS A 174 10.13 -26.16 6.39
CA HIS A 174 11.02 -25.32 5.57
C HIS A 174 11.32 -25.83 4.15
N CYS A 175 10.94 -27.06 3.79
CA CYS A 175 11.27 -27.60 2.47
C CYS A 175 10.31 -27.05 1.41
N GLY A 176 10.85 -26.12 0.61
CA GLY A 176 10.19 -25.54 -0.55
C GLY A 176 9.29 -24.34 -0.25
N TYR A 177 8.84 -23.69 -1.32
CA TYR A 177 7.91 -22.57 -1.27
C TYR A 177 6.47 -23.09 -1.14
N GLN A 178 6.15 -23.58 0.05
CA GLN A 178 4.87 -24.22 0.34
C GLN A 178 3.72 -23.22 0.39
N LYS A 179 2.49 -23.72 0.32
CA LYS A 179 1.27 -22.89 0.38
C LYS A 179 1.24 -21.95 1.60
N TRP A 180 1.66 -22.42 2.77
CA TRP A 180 1.67 -21.58 3.98
C TRP A 180 2.58 -20.35 3.85
N HIS A 181 3.71 -20.47 3.15
CA HIS A 181 4.63 -19.35 2.94
C HIS A 181 3.98 -18.27 2.06
N ARG A 182 3.27 -18.69 1.01
CA ARG A 182 2.48 -17.81 0.14
C ARG A 182 1.35 -17.13 0.89
N ASP A 183 0.64 -17.89 1.72
CA ASP A 183 -0.49 -17.38 2.49
C ASP A 183 -0.03 -16.30 3.48
N VAL A 184 1.11 -16.51 4.15
CA VAL A 184 1.74 -15.50 5.02
C VAL A 184 2.21 -14.28 4.23
N ASP A 185 2.90 -14.46 3.09
CA ASP A 185 3.35 -13.34 2.24
C ASP A 185 2.17 -12.46 1.80
N LEU A 186 1.09 -13.09 1.34
CA LEU A 186 -0.13 -12.40 0.93
C LEU A 186 -0.80 -11.65 2.09
N GLU A 187 -0.83 -12.26 3.28
CA GLU A 187 -1.41 -11.61 4.46
C GLU A 187 -0.61 -10.36 4.86
N VAL A 188 0.72 -10.45 4.88
CA VAL A 188 1.61 -9.33 5.18
C VAL A 188 1.43 -8.19 4.19
N ILE A 189 1.30 -8.51 2.90
CA ILE A 189 1.18 -7.50 1.87
C ILE A 189 -0.18 -6.80 1.89
N ARG A 190 -1.27 -7.55 2.10
CA ARG A 190 -2.58 -6.94 2.33
C ARG A 190 -2.55 -6.01 3.54
N TRP A 191 -1.86 -6.41 4.62
CA TRP A 191 -1.73 -5.58 5.80
C TRP A 191 -0.97 -4.27 5.52
N LEU A 192 0.13 -4.34 4.76
CA LEU A 192 0.94 -3.18 4.36
C LEU A 192 0.13 -2.22 3.48
N ARG A 193 -0.55 -2.74 2.44
CA ARG A 193 -1.38 -1.90 1.55
C ARG A 193 -2.55 -1.23 2.27
N ALA A 194 -3.14 -1.91 3.26
CA ALA A 194 -4.21 -1.33 4.06
C ALA A 194 -3.73 -0.25 5.04
N ARG A 195 -2.43 -0.15 5.31
CA ARG A 195 -1.85 0.71 6.35
C ARG A 195 -0.64 1.48 5.86
N GLU A 196 -0.84 2.33 4.86
CA GLU A 196 0.21 3.14 4.23
C GLU A 196 1.04 4.01 5.21
N SER A 197 0.53 4.30 6.41
CA SER A 197 1.22 5.07 7.45
C SER A 197 1.75 4.22 8.61
N ALA A 198 1.77 2.89 8.48
CA ALA A 198 2.24 1.99 9.53
C ALA A 198 3.67 2.32 9.97
N THR A 199 3.89 2.30 11.28
CA THR A 199 5.21 2.45 11.88
C THR A 199 5.97 1.13 11.88
N GLN A 200 7.31 1.19 12.00
CA GLN A 200 8.14 0.00 12.17
C GLN A 200 7.63 -0.88 13.33
N LYS A 201 7.28 -0.27 14.46
CA LYS A 201 6.77 -0.98 15.63
C LYS A 201 5.48 -1.75 15.33
N GLU A 202 4.55 -1.15 14.58
CA GLU A 202 3.29 -1.80 14.21
C GLU A 202 3.51 -2.95 13.24
N PHE A 203 4.40 -2.77 12.27
CA PHE A 203 4.76 -3.82 11.32
C PHE A 203 5.43 -5.02 12.02
N GLU A 204 6.41 -4.77 12.87
CA GLU A 204 7.09 -5.83 13.64
C GLU A 204 6.14 -6.53 14.61
N ALA A 205 5.23 -5.78 15.25
CA ALA A 205 4.20 -6.37 16.10
C ALA A 205 3.27 -7.29 15.31
N PHE A 206 2.88 -6.89 14.10
CA PHE A 206 2.05 -7.70 13.23
C PHE A 206 2.75 -8.97 12.75
N LEU A 207 4.03 -8.87 12.36
CA LEU A 207 4.82 -10.07 12.05
C LEU A 207 4.87 -11.01 13.26
N ARG A 208 5.15 -10.50 14.47
CA ARG A 208 5.17 -11.31 15.71
C ARG A 208 3.82 -11.97 15.98
N GLU A 209 2.71 -11.28 15.70
CA GLU A 209 1.38 -11.85 15.82
C GLU A 209 1.22 -13.08 14.93
N ILE A 210 1.60 -12.99 13.65
CA ILE A 210 1.54 -14.12 12.71
C ILE A 210 2.35 -15.31 13.24
N TYR A 211 3.60 -15.09 13.63
CA TYR A 211 4.50 -16.17 14.04
C TYR A 211 4.23 -16.73 15.43
N ASN A 212 3.35 -16.10 16.21
CA ASN A 212 2.85 -16.62 17.48
C ASN A 212 1.54 -17.42 17.34
N ARG A 213 0.99 -17.56 16.12
CA ARG A 213 -0.17 -18.42 15.88
C ARG A 213 0.19 -19.88 16.05
N LYS A 214 -0.81 -20.71 16.38
CA LYS A 214 -0.60 -22.12 16.71
C LYS A 214 0.11 -22.89 15.59
N ASP A 215 -0.37 -22.74 14.35
CA ASP A 215 0.20 -23.37 13.16
C ASP A 215 1.63 -22.89 12.85
N MET A 216 1.90 -21.60 13.08
CA MET A 216 3.24 -21.05 12.91
C MET A 216 4.20 -21.49 14.02
N LEU A 217 3.75 -21.64 15.27
CA LEU A 217 4.55 -22.20 16.36
C LEU A 217 4.79 -23.70 16.20
N GLU A 218 3.86 -24.44 15.59
CA GLU A 218 4.10 -25.84 15.21
C GLU A 218 5.27 -25.96 14.22
N ARG A 219 5.45 -24.97 13.35
CA ARG A 219 6.52 -24.90 12.34
C ARG A 219 7.82 -24.28 12.88
N PHE A 220 7.68 -23.20 13.64
CA PHE A 220 8.73 -22.34 14.20
C PHE A 220 8.51 -22.16 15.70
N PRO A 221 8.89 -23.15 16.54
CA PRO A 221 8.54 -23.18 17.97
C PRO A 221 9.01 -21.97 18.78
N ASN A 222 10.00 -21.23 18.28
CA ASN A 222 10.57 -20.06 18.94
C ASN A 222 10.18 -18.73 18.27
N GLY A 223 9.27 -18.74 17.29
CA GLY A 223 8.99 -17.55 16.46
C GLY A 223 10.20 -17.12 15.62
N PHE A 224 10.39 -15.81 15.44
CA PHE A 224 11.51 -15.22 14.68
C PHE A 224 12.25 -14.10 15.42
N GLY A 225 13.49 -13.84 14.99
CA GLY A 225 14.33 -12.75 15.45
C GLY A 225 14.87 -12.93 16.87
N PRO A 226 15.64 -11.97 17.40
CA PRO A 226 16.00 -12.00 18.81
C PRO A 226 14.74 -11.87 19.67
N VAL A 227 14.65 -12.73 20.69
CA VAL A 227 13.65 -12.62 21.75
C VAL A 227 13.85 -11.25 22.40
N SER A 228 12.87 -10.36 22.26
CA SER A 228 12.83 -9.07 22.95
C SER A 228 12.70 -9.27 24.45
#